data_AF-A0A917EZ74-F1
#
_entry.id   AF-A0A917EZ74-F1
#
_cell.length_a   1.000
_cell.length_b   1.000
_cell.length_c   1.000
_cell.angle_alpha   90.00
_cell.angle_beta   90.00
_cell.angle_gamma   90.00
#
_symmetry.space_group_name_H-M   'P 1'
#
loop_
_entity.id
_entity.type
_entity.pdbx_description
1 polymer ?
#
loop_
_entity_poly.entity_id
_entity_poly.type
_entity_poly.pdbx_seq_one_letter_code
_entity_poly.pdbx_strand_id
1 'polypeptide(L)'
;MMSENDFLALLNSAPVVNGVVVETLNDPELGRLRDELHRVIRGQADASTLTPHLRGVSEIPSIGHNGVEWTLAGPAERLRQAEIVLEWSRVQSELPGRLRACENPECNKFLIDHSKPNTARWCSMASCGNRMKARRYQARRSSDGEA
;
A
#
# COMPACT_ATOMS: atom_id res chain seq x y z
N MET A 1 -8.59 15.05 1.87
CA MET A 1 -8.97 13.64 1.70
C MET A 1 -8.13 13.02 0.60
N MET A 2 -7.27 12.08 0.97
CA MET A 2 -6.41 11.35 0.04
C MET A 2 -7.24 10.40 -0.83
N SER A 3 -6.87 10.24 -2.11
CA SER A 3 -7.50 9.23 -2.96
C SER A 3 -6.87 7.86 -2.75
N GLU A 4 -7.60 6.79 -3.11
CA GLU A 4 -7.07 5.42 -3.11
C GLU A 4 -5.83 5.29 -4.01
N ASN A 5 -5.80 6.00 -5.14
CA ASN A 5 -4.64 6.01 -6.04
C ASN A 5 -3.43 6.68 -5.39
N ASP A 6 -3.62 7.79 -4.68
CA ASP A 6 -2.55 8.47 -3.95
C ASP A 6 -2.02 7.59 -2.80
N PHE A 7 -2.91 6.86 -2.12
CA PHE A 7 -2.53 5.87 -1.12
C PHE A 7 -1.67 4.75 -1.71
N LEU A 8 -2.10 4.16 -2.83
CA LEU A 8 -1.35 3.11 -3.48
C LEU A 8 -0.01 3.63 -4.02
N ALA A 9 0.04 4.89 -4.49
CA ALA A 9 1.27 5.55 -4.89
C ALA A 9 2.22 5.74 -3.70
N LEU A 10 1.70 6.15 -2.53
CA LEU A 10 2.46 6.25 -1.29
C LEU A 10 3.05 4.91 -0.88
N LEU A 11 2.25 3.83 -0.86
CA LEU A 11 2.75 2.48 -0.56
C LEU A 11 3.86 2.06 -1.53
N ASN A 12 3.78 2.50 -2.79
CA ASN A 12 4.71 2.13 -3.84
C ASN A 12 5.90 3.09 -4.03
N SER A 13 6.07 4.07 -3.12
CA SER A 13 7.13 5.09 -3.12
C SER A 13 8.51 4.62 -2.63
N ALA A 14 8.69 3.31 -2.41
CA ALA A 14 9.99 2.74 -2.06
C ALA A 14 10.37 1.58 -2.98
N PRO A 15 10.51 1.77 -4.31
CA PRO A 15 10.76 0.66 -5.22
C PRO A 15 12.10 -0.03 -4.96
N VAL A 16 12.17 -1.33 -5.26
CA VAL A 16 13.44 -2.07 -5.34
C VAL A 16 14.10 -1.81 -6.69
N VAL A 17 15.32 -1.24 -6.67
CA VAL A 17 16.19 -1.03 -7.84
C VAL A 17 17.50 -1.75 -7.59
N ASN A 18 17.87 -2.67 -8.49
CA ASN A 18 19.08 -3.50 -8.36
C ASN A 18 19.21 -4.22 -7.00
N GLY A 19 18.08 -4.70 -6.46
CA GLY A 19 18.03 -5.41 -5.18
C GLY A 19 18.02 -4.50 -3.95
N VAL A 20 18.08 -3.18 -4.12
CA VAL A 20 18.09 -2.20 -3.03
C VAL A 20 16.77 -1.43 -3.00
N VAL A 21 16.18 -1.28 -1.82
CA VAL A 21 15.03 -0.38 -1.63
C VAL A 21 15.49 1.06 -1.74
N VAL A 22 14.88 1.82 -2.66
CA VAL A 22 15.20 3.23 -2.87
C VAL A 22 14.11 4.09 -2.25
N GLU A 23 14.46 4.92 -1.27
CA GLU A 23 13.56 5.94 -0.71
C GLU A 23 13.31 7.04 -1.74
N THR A 24 12.04 7.38 -2.01
CA THR A 24 11.66 8.47 -2.92
C THR A 24 10.88 9.59 -2.24
N LEU A 25 10.54 9.44 -0.96
CA LEU A 25 9.89 10.47 -0.17
C LEU A 25 10.94 11.37 0.48
N ASN A 26 10.70 12.67 0.42
CA ASN A 26 11.54 13.67 1.12
C ASN A 26 11.21 13.78 2.61
N ASP A 27 10.06 13.24 3.02
CA ASP A 27 9.53 13.30 4.38
C ASP A 27 9.84 11.98 5.11
N PRO A 28 10.76 11.96 6.08
CA PRO A 28 11.16 10.74 6.77
C PRO A 28 10.09 10.19 7.72
N GLU A 29 9.18 11.03 8.23
CA GLU A 29 8.05 10.55 9.05
C GLU A 29 7.04 9.81 8.18
N LEU A 30 6.77 10.35 6.99
CA LEU A 30 5.91 9.70 6.01
C LEU A 30 6.53 8.38 5.51
N GLY A 31 7.85 8.33 5.32
CA GLY A 31 8.59 7.10 5.03
C GLY A 31 8.42 6.05 6.13
N ARG A 32 8.53 6.45 7.40
CA ARG A 32 8.27 5.54 8.55
C ARG A 32 6.85 4.99 8.54
N LEU A 33 5.84 5.85 8.40
CA LEU A 33 4.43 5.42 8.36
C LEU A 33 4.18 4.45 7.19
N ARG A 34 4.74 4.72 6.01
CA ARG A 34 4.67 3.80 4.87
C ARG A 34 5.27 2.44 5.24
N ASP A 35 6.43 2.41 5.86
CA ASP A 35 7.12 1.16 6.23
C ASP A 35 6.38 0.39 7.34
N GLU A 36 5.67 1.08 8.24
CA GLU A 36 4.76 0.48 9.20
C GLU A 36 3.54 -0.15 8.51
N LEU A 37 2.89 0.58 7.60
CA LEU A 37 1.80 0.06 6.78
C LEU A 37 2.23 -1.16 5.96
N HIS A 38 3.46 -1.12 5.41
CA HIS A 38 4.05 -2.25 4.70
C HIS A 38 4.10 -3.52 5.55
N ARG A 39 4.48 -3.40 6.84
CA ARG A 39 4.52 -4.53 7.77
C ARG A 39 3.11 -4.97 8.15
N VAL A 40 2.19 -4.04 8.42
CA VAL A 40 0.80 -4.35 8.77
C VAL A 40 0.08 -5.09 7.63
N ILE A 41 0.16 -4.57 6.40
CA ILE A 41 -0.49 -5.18 5.23
C ILE A 41 0.10 -6.57 4.92
N ARG A 42 1.38 -6.80 5.22
CA ARG A 42 2.03 -8.12 5.09
C ARG A 42 1.75 -9.08 6.25
N GLY A 43 1.00 -8.65 7.27
CA GLY A 43 0.77 -9.46 8.48
C GLY A 43 2.02 -9.64 9.35
N GLN A 44 3.01 -8.76 9.20
CA GLN A 44 4.28 -8.78 9.94
C GLN A 44 4.25 -7.88 11.19
N ALA A 45 3.18 -7.08 11.34
CA ALA A 45 2.96 -6.23 12.49
C ALA A 45 1.45 -6.11 12.77
N ASP A 46 1.11 -5.87 14.04
CA ASP A 46 -0.27 -5.58 14.44
C ASP A 46 -0.67 -4.15 14.06
N ALA A 47 -1.94 -3.94 13.72
CA ALA A 47 -2.45 -2.62 13.32
C ALA A 47 -2.33 -1.56 14.43
N SER A 48 -2.26 -1.97 15.72
CA SER A 48 -2.01 -1.05 16.83
C SER A 48 -0.70 -0.29 16.72
N THR A 49 0.27 -0.76 15.92
CA THR A 49 1.50 -0.02 15.61
C THR A 49 1.23 1.35 14.98
N LEU A 50 0.09 1.52 14.28
CA LEU A 50 -0.31 2.79 13.66
C LEU A 50 -0.90 3.80 14.66
N THR A 51 -1.14 3.41 15.92
CA THR A 51 -1.74 4.26 16.96
C THR A 51 -1.03 5.58 17.21
N PRO A 52 0.33 5.68 17.22
CA PRO A 52 1.03 6.95 17.34
C PRO A 52 0.63 7.94 16.24
N HIS A 53 0.40 7.43 15.02
CA HIS A 53 -0.18 8.13 13.88
C HIS A 53 -1.71 8.26 13.98
N LEU A 54 -2.28 8.19 15.18
CA LEU A 54 -3.67 8.55 15.46
C LEU A 54 -3.80 9.58 16.60
N ARG A 55 -2.78 9.72 17.46
CA ARG A 55 -2.82 10.57 18.66
C ARG A 55 -3.00 12.07 18.35
N GLY A 56 -3.80 12.76 19.15
CA GLY A 56 -4.01 14.21 19.04
C GLY A 56 -4.76 14.65 17.78
N VAL A 57 -5.35 13.72 17.04
CA VAL A 57 -6.31 14.02 15.97
C VAL A 57 -7.70 13.66 16.46
N SER A 58 -8.67 14.48 16.08
CA SER A 58 -10.08 14.27 16.36
C SER A 58 -10.88 14.53 15.09
N GLU A 59 -12.02 13.88 14.96
CA GLU A 59 -13.02 14.26 13.97
C GLU A 59 -14.01 15.23 14.61
N ILE A 60 -14.17 16.39 13.99
CA ILE A 60 -15.10 17.43 14.42
C ILE A 60 -16.31 17.40 13.48
N PRO A 61 -17.52 17.19 14.00
CA PRO A 61 -18.72 17.26 13.19
C PRO A 61 -19.11 18.72 12.92
N SER A 62 -19.56 18.98 11.69
CA SER A 62 -20.22 20.22 11.28
C SER A 62 -21.51 19.92 10.53
N ILE A 63 -22.49 20.83 10.58
CA ILE A 63 -23.72 20.70 9.79
C ILE A 63 -23.49 21.31 8.41
N GLY A 64 -23.46 20.45 7.39
CA GLY A 64 -23.44 20.81 5.98
C GLY A 64 -24.85 20.81 5.37
N HIS A 65 -24.93 21.08 4.06
CA HIS A 65 -26.21 21.14 3.35
C HIS A 65 -26.96 19.80 3.34
N ASN A 66 -26.22 18.69 3.32
CA ASN A 66 -26.77 17.33 3.18
C ASN A 66 -26.71 16.51 4.49
N GLY A 67 -26.37 17.11 5.62
CA GLY A 67 -26.29 16.42 6.91
C GLY A 67 -25.02 16.73 7.70
N VAL A 68 -24.54 15.75 8.47
CA VAL A 68 -23.32 15.88 9.29
C VAL A 68 -22.10 15.59 8.43
N GLU A 69 -21.19 16.55 8.34
CA GLU A 69 -19.87 16.42 7.74
C GLU A 69 -18.82 16.28 8.84
N TRP A 70 -17.79 15.48 8.61
CA TRP A 70 -16.72 15.26 9.58
C TRP A 70 -15.41 15.81 9.03
N THR A 71 -14.72 16.62 9.82
CA THR A 71 -13.42 17.19 9.45
C THR A 71 -12.38 16.81 10.49
N LEU A 72 -11.20 16.37 10.02
CA LEU A 72 -10.07 16.09 10.90
C LEU A 72 -9.49 17.40 11.46
N ALA A 73 -9.26 17.42 12.76
CA ALA A 73 -8.60 18.51 13.47
C ALA A 73 -7.42 17.98 14.29
N GLY A 74 -6.32 18.73 14.30
CA GLY A 74 -5.08 18.36 14.96
C GLY A 74 -3.87 19.08 14.37
N PRO A 75 -2.65 18.74 14.82
CA PRO A 75 -1.42 19.28 14.24
C PRO A 75 -1.28 18.91 12.76
N ALA A 76 -0.82 19.82 11.90
CA ALA A 76 -0.78 19.63 10.44
C ALA A 76 -0.06 18.34 10.00
N GLU A 77 1.10 18.05 10.58
CA GLU A 77 1.85 16.80 10.33
C GLU A 77 1.03 15.56 10.71
N ARG A 78 0.35 15.61 11.85
CA ARG A 78 -0.53 14.54 12.31
C ARG A 78 -1.73 14.37 11.38
N LEU A 79 -2.31 15.44 10.85
CA LEU A 79 -3.46 15.37 9.94
C LEU A 79 -3.12 14.53 8.71
N ARG A 80 -1.97 14.79 8.08
CA ARG A 80 -1.53 14.03 6.91
C ARG A 80 -1.36 12.54 7.22
N GLN A 81 -0.70 12.21 8.32
CA GLN A 81 -0.53 10.83 8.76
C GLN A 81 -1.88 10.16 9.08
N ALA A 82 -2.80 10.89 9.72
CA ALA A 82 -4.14 10.40 10.04
C ALA A 82 -4.95 10.09 8.77
N GLU A 83 -4.93 11.00 7.79
CA GLU A 83 -5.58 10.78 6.49
C GLU A 83 -5.10 9.48 5.84
N ILE A 84 -3.80 9.17 5.95
CA ILE A 84 -3.22 7.95 5.39
C ILE A 84 -3.69 6.69 6.12
N VAL A 85 -3.70 6.72 7.46
CA VAL A 85 -4.17 5.57 8.26
C VAL A 85 -5.68 5.36 8.05
N LEU A 86 -6.47 6.42 7.94
CA LEU A 86 -7.90 6.35 7.64
C LEU A 86 -8.16 5.82 6.23
N GLU A 87 -7.34 6.21 5.26
CA GLU A 87 -7.42 5.67 3.90
C GLU A 87 -7.12 4.17 3.87
N TRP A 88 -6.07 3.72 4.55
CA TRP A 88 -5.80 2.29 4.74
C TRP A 88 -7.01 1.57 5.35
N SER A 89 -7.59 2.12 6.42
CA SER A 89 -8.78 1.56 7.07
C SER A 89 -9.97 1.47 6.11
N ARG A 90 -10.21 2.52 5.31
CA ARG A 90 -11.29 2.55 4.32
C ARG A 90 -11.10 1.46 3.29
N VAL A 91 -9.92 1.38 2.65
CA VAL A 91 -9.59 0.34 1.66
C VAL A 91 -9.78 -1.06 2.24
N GLN A 92 -9.35 -1.30 3.48
CA GLN A 92 -9.53 -2.59 4.14
C GLN A 92 -11.01 -2.93 4.39
N SER A 93 -11.84 -1.93 4.72
CA SER A 93 -13.27 -2.13 4.96
C SER A 93 -14.11 -2.29 3.69
N GLU A 94 -13.81 -1.50 2.64
CA GLU A 94 -14.59 -1.47 1.41
C GLU A 94 -14.14 -2.52 0.40
N LEU A 95 -12.84 -2.86 0.42
CA LEU A 95 -12.20 -3.80 -0.51
C LEU A 95 -11.47 -4.92 0.25
N PRO A 96 -12.17 -5.69 1.11
CA PRO A 96 -11.55 -6.70 1.97
C PRO A 96 -10.77 -7.73 1.15
N GLY A 97 -9.50 -7.92 1.51
CA GLY A 97 -8.59 -8.88 0.87
C GLY A 97 -8.12 -8.50 -0.55
N ARG A 98 -8.41 -7.28 -1.02
CA ARG A 98 -8.00 -6.82 -2.36
C ARG A 98 -6.69 -6.03 -2.36
N LEU A 99 -6.35 -5.37 -1.24
CA LEU A 99 -5.04 -4.76 -1.00
C LEU A 99 -4.03 -5.85 -0.63
N ARG A 100 -3.02 -6.07 -1.47
CA ARG A 100 -2.02 -7.14 -1.28
C ARG A 100 -0.63 -6.71 -1.69
N ALA A 101 0.39 -7.33 -1.10
CA ALA A 101 1.76 -7.23 -1.60
C ALA A 101 1.89 -7.93 -2.96
N CYS A 102 2.76 -7.42 -3.82
CA CYS A 102 3.13 -8.06 -5.07
C CYS A 102 3.77 -9.42 -4.80
N GLU A 103 3.37 -10.47 -5.52
CA GLU A 103 3.91 -11.81 -5.31
C GLU A 103 5.30 -12.04 -5.95
N ASN A 104 5.89 -11.03 -6.59
CA ASN A 104 7.24 -11.15 -7.13
C ASN A 104 8.22 -11.00 -5.95
N PRO A 105 9.01 -12.02 -5.61
CA PRO A 105 9.84 -12.01 -4.39
C PRO A 105 10.92 -10.91 -4.38
N GLU A 106 11.24 -10.31 -5.52
CA GLU A 106 12.17 -9.18 -5.63
C GLU A 106 11.47 -7.82 -5.70
N CYS A 107 10.16 -7.79 -5.46
CA CYS A 107 9.35 -6.59 -5.47
C CYS A 107 8.80 -6.33 -4.07
N ASN A 108 8.74 -5.07 -3.67
CA ASN A 108 8.13 -4.66 -2.40
C ASN A 108 6.88 -3.79 -2.59
N LYS A 109 6.38 -3.68 -3.83
CA LYS A 109 5.16 -2.91 -4.15
C LYS A 109 3.89 -3.66 -3.75
N PHE A 110 2.78 -2.93 -3.76
CA PHE A 110 1.42 -3.37 -3.48
C PHE A 110 0.51 -3.21 -4.71
N LEU A 111 -0.63 -3.89 -4.66
CA LEU A 111 -1.76 -3.74 -5.58
C LEU A 111 -3.07 -3.64 -4.81
N ILE A 112 -4.06 -3.00 -5.44
CA ILE A 112 -5.48 -3.11 -5.09
C ILE A 112 -6.18 -3.78 -6.28
N ASP A 113 -6.80 -4.94 -6.04
CA ASP A 113 -7.45 -5.71 -7.10
C ASP A 113 -8.93 -5.32 -7.26
N HIS A 114 -9.22 -4.50 -8.27
CA HIS A 114 -10.60 -4.15 -8.65
C HIS A 114 -11.26 -5.16 -9.58
N SER A 115 -10.55 -6.22 -9.98
CA SER A 115 -11.13 -7.23 -10.86
C SER A 115 -12.17 -8.06 -10.11
N LYS A 116 -13.24 -8.45 -10.82
CA LYS A 116 -14.27 -9.35 -10.29
C LYS A 116 -13.69 -10.64 -9.65
N PRO A 117 -12.75 -11.37 -10.27
CA PRO A 117 -12.25 -12.62 -9.70
C PRO A 117 -11.31 -12.46 -8.49
N ASN A 118 -10.78 -11.26 -8.21
CA ASN A 118 -9.81 -11.01 -7.13
C ASN A 118 -8.52 -11.88 -7.22
N THR A 119 -8.05 -12.17 -8.42
CA THR A 119 -6.90 -13.07 -8.69
C THR A 119 -5.64 -12.34 -9.19
N ALA A 120 -5.59 -11.01 -9.14
CA ALA A 120 -4.38 -10.27 -9.49
C ALA A 120 -3.24 -10.59 -8.51
N ARG A 121 -2.06 -10.87 -9.04
CA ARG A 121 -0.87 -11.30 -8.26
C ARG A 121 0.25 -10.28 -8.25
N TRP A 122 0.20 -9.31 -9.16
CA TRP A 122 1.34 -8.44 -9.48
C TRP A 122 0.93 -6.97 -9.38
N CYS A 123 1.81 -6.12 -8.86
CA CYS A 123 1.61 -4.67 -8.81
C CYS A 123 1.41 -4.04 -10.20
N SER A 124 1.96 -4.67 -11.24
CA SER A 124 1.73 -4.30 -12.63
C SER A 124 2.12 -5.46 -13.54
N MET A 125 1.31 -5.70 -14.56
CA MET A 125 1.59 -6.73 -15.57
C MET A 125 2.86 -6.40 -16.36
N ALA A 126 3.06 -5.12 -16.71
CA ALA A 126 4.19 -4.67 -17.53
C ALA A 126 5.54 -4.87 -16.81
N SER A 127 5.57 -4.68 -15.49
CA SER A 127 6.80 -4.82 -14.69
C SER A 127 6.97 -6.22 -14.09
N CYS A 128 6.14 -6.59 -13.12
CA CYS A 128 6.30 -7.85 -12.38
C CYS A 128 5.68 -9.05 -13.10
N GLY A 129 4.51 -8.86 -13.74
CA GLY A 129 3.85 -9.96 -14.46
C GLY A 129 4.69 -10.54 -15.59
N ASN A 130 5.26 -9.68 -16.43
CA ASN A 130 6.14 -10.08 -17.53
C ASN A 130 7.46 -10.69 -17.03
N ARG A 131 8.07 -10.12 -15.98
CA ARG A 131 9.28 -10.68 -15.36
C ARG A 131 9.05 -12.11 -14.87
N MET A 132 7.94 -12.37 -14.18
CA MET A 132 7.62 -13.71 -13.67
C MET A 132 7.28 -14.71 -14.77
N LYS A 133 6.65 -14.27 -15.88
CA LYS A 133 6.46 -15.11 -17.08
C LYS A 133 7.80 -15.51 -17.71
N ALA A 134 8.71 -14.56 -17.88
CA ALA A 134 10.04 -14.82 -18.46
C ALA A 134 10.85 -15.83 -17.62
N ARG A 135 10.83 -15.68 -16.28
CA ARG A 135 11.46 -16.63 -15.35
C ARG A 135 10.95 -18.05 -15.51
N ARG A 136 9.62 -18.22 -15.54
CA ARG A 136 8.99 -19.54 -15.71
C ARG A 136 9.34 -20.18 -17.06
N TYR A 137 9.45 -19.38 -18.11
CA TYR A 137 9.87 -19.87 -19.43
C TYR A 137 11.32 -20.35 -19.44
N GLN A 138 12.25 -19.57 -18.84
CA GLN A 138 13.66 -19.95 -18.73
C GLN A 138 13.85 -21.24 -17.94
N ALA A 139 13.18 -21.37 -16.78
CA ALA A 139 13.26 -22.56 -15.94
C ALA A 139 12.80 -23.86 -16.65
N ARG A 140 11.82 -23.76 -17.56
CA ARG A 140 11.39 -24.90 -18.39
C ARG A 140 12.41 -25.27 -19.46
N ARG A 141 13.05 -24.28 -20.10
CA ARG A 141 14.07 -24.57 -21.12
C ARG A 141 15.35 -25.14 -20.52
N SER A 142 15.69 -24.78 -19.28
CA SER A 142 16.83 -25.41 -18.58
C SER A 142 16.51 -26.83 -18.12
N SER A 143 15.25 -27.18 -17.82
CA SER A 143 14.89 -28.57 -17.50
C SER A 143 14.84 -29.47 -18.73
N ASP A 144 14.49 -28.92 -19.89
CA ASP A 144 14.40 -29.67 -21.15
C ASP A 144 15.77 -29.86 -21.85
N GLY A 145 16.82 -29.16 -21.39
CA GLY A 145 18.18 -29.25 -21.94
C GLY A 145 19.12 -30.19 -21.15
N GLU A 146 18.68 -30.70 -20.02
CA GLU A 146 19.42 -31.62 -19.13
C GLU A 146 18.90 -33.08 -19.20
N ALA A 147 18.01 -33.37 -20.16
CA ALA A 147 17.45 -34.69 -20.46
C ALA A 147 17.87 -35.15 -21.87
#